data_AF-A0AAD7IAK4-F1
#
_entry.id   AF-A0AAD7IAK4-F1
#
_cell.length_a   1.000
_cell.length_b   1.000
_cell.length_c   1.000
_cell.angle_alpha   90.00
_cell.angle_beta   90.00
_cell.angle_gamma   90.00
#
_symmetry.space_group_name_H-M   'P 1'
#
loop_
_entity.id
_entity.type
_entity.pdbx_description
1 polymer ?
#
loop_
_entity_poly.entity_id
_entity_poly.type
_entity_poly.pdbx_seq_one_letter_code
_entity_poly.pdbx_strand_id
1 'polypeptide(L)' 'MSTPTSKLSDYFLRVPKCEADGTNWNIYKSRFIYAADTAGLKEHLDATQVAP' A
#
# COMPACT_ATOMS: atom_id res chain seq x y z
N MET A 1 9.75 -17.22 17.18
CA MET A 1 8.58 -16.32 17.14
C MET A 1 7.97 -16.48 15.76
N SER A 2 6.81 -17.13 15.65
CA SER A 2 6.13 -17.26 14.36
C SER A 2 5.52 -15.90 14.02
N THR A 3 6.11 -15.19 13.06
CA THR A 3 5.48 -14.00 12.49
C THR A 3 4.13 -14.44 11.92
N PRO A 4 3.00 -13.86 12.36
CA PRO A 4 1.74 -14.12 11.69
C PRO A 4 1.91 -13.67 10.23
N THR A 5 1.77 -14.61 9.30
CA THR A 5 1.75 -14.32 7.87
C THR A 5 0.43 -13.61 7.55
N SER A 6 0.32 -12.32 7.91
CA SER A 6 -0.76 -11.48 7.43
C SER A 6 -0.73 -11.49 5.91
N LYS A 7 -1.86 -11.80 5.28
CA LYS A 7 -1.94 -11.84 3.82
C LYS A 7 -1.73 -10.44 3.29
N LEU A 8 -1.12 -10.31 2.11
CA LEU A 8 -0.90 -9.00 1.50
C LEU A 8 -2.22 -8.21 1.41
N SER A 9 -3.33 -8.87 1.08
CA SER A 9 -4.67 -8.28 1.05
C SER A 9 -5.06 -7.58 2.35
N ASP A 10 -4.64 -8.09 3.51
CA ASP A 10 -5.07 -7.61 4.83
C ASP A 10 -4.58 -6.17 5.09
N TYR A 11 -3.41 -5.82 4.55
CA TYR A 11 -2.84 -4.48 4.64
C TYR A 11 -3.63 -3.45 3.81
N PHE A 12 -4.24 -3.89 2.70
CA PHE A 12 -4.93 -3.01 1.75
C PHE A 12 -6.46 -2.94 1.96
N LEU A 13 -7.03 -3.77 2.86
CA LEU A 13 -8.48 -3.76 3.16
C LEU A 13 -9.02 -2.39 3.58
N ARG A 14 -8.17 -1.53 4.16
CA ARG A 14 -8.54 -0.19 4.66
C ARG A 14 -8.24 0.94 3.66
N VAL A 15 -7.71 0.63 2.48
CA VAL A 15 -7.47 1.63 1.44
C VAL A 15 -8.80 1.86 0.70
N PRO A 16 -9.32 3.10 0.68
CA PRO A 16 -10.55 3.39 -0.05
C PRO A 16 -10.35 3.13 -1.55
N LYS A 17 -11.43 2.92 -2.31
CA LYS A 17 -11.36 2.89 -3.77
C LYS A 17 -10.88 4.25 -4.28
N CYS A 18 -9.98 4.30 -5.27
CA CYS A 18 -9.66 5.55 -5.95
C CYS A 18 -10.81 5.90 -6.91
N GLU A 19 -11.40 7.08 -6.73
CA GLU A 19 -12.44 7.58 -7.63
C GLU A 19 -11.83 8.05 -8.94
N ALA A 20 -12.51 7.77 -10.05
CA ALA A 20 -12.03 8.09 -11.40
C ALA A 20 -12.00 9.60 -11.68
N ASP A 21 -12.81 10.37 -10.96
CA ASP A 21 -12.83 11.83 -11.02
C ASP A 21 -11.71 12.50 -10.20
N GLY A 22 -10.92 11.71 -9.47
CA GLY A 22 -9.80 12.17 -8.67
C GLY A 22 -10.19 12.90 -7.37
N THR A 23 -11.48 12.97 -7.03
CA THR A 23 -11.99 13.69 -5.85
C THR A 23 -11.37 13.24 -4.54
N ASN A 24 -11.03 11.95 -4.44
CA ASN A 24 -10.41 11.36 -3.25
C ASN A 24 -8.93 10.99 -3.44
N TRP A 25 -8.27 11.43 -4.52
CA TRP A 25 -6.92 11.02 -4.88
C TRP A 25 -5.92 11.17 -3.72
N ASN A 26 -5.93 12.31 -3.04
CA ASN A 26 -5.01 12.58 -1.92
C ASN A 26 -5.20 11.60 -0.77
N ILE A 27 -6.45 11.24 -0.46
CA ILE A 27 -6.79 10.30 0.61
C ILE A 27 -6.39 8.88 0.21
N TYR A 28 -6.73 8.47 -1.01
CA TYR A 28 -6.34 7.18 -1.58
C TYR A 28 -4.82 7.00 -1.53
N LYS A 29 -4.07 7.95 -2.09
CA LYS A 29 -2.61 7.91 -2.17
C LYS A 29 -1.96 7.80 -0.78
N SER A 30 -2.42 8.60 0.19
CA SER A 30 -1.90 8.56 1.56
C SER A 30 -2.12 7.20 2.22
N ARG A 31 -3.32 6.63 2.10
CA ARG A 31 -3.65 5.31 2.68
C ARG A 31 -2.91 4.17 1.98
N PHE A 32 -2.76 4.27 0.66
CA PHE A 32 -2.02 3.31 -0.14
C PHE A 32 -0.53 3.26 0.25
N ILE A 33 0.13 4.41 0.37
CA ILE A 33 1.54 4.49 0.81
C ILE A 33 1.70 3.92 2.22
N TYR A 34 0.79 4.27 3.15
CA TYR A 34 0.82 3.71 4.51
C TYR A 34 0.69 2.18 4.50
N ALA A 35 -0.26 1.63 3.74
CA ALA A 35 -0.44 0.19 3.60
C ALA A 35 0.81 -0.49 3.03
N ALA A 36 1.40 0.08 1.97
CA ALA A 36 2.62 -0.44 1.37
C ALA A 36 3.82 -0.40 2.34
N ASP A 37 3.97 0.67 3.14
CA ASP A 37 5.00 0.76 4.19
C ASP A 37 4.82 -0.35 5.23
N THR A 38 3.59 -0.54 5.72
CA THR A 38 3.29 -1.63 6.68
C THR A 38 3.47 -3.04 6.11
N ALA A 39 3.33 -3.20 4.79
CA ALA A 39 3.57 -4.45 4.08
C ALA A 39 5.06 -4.64 3.70
N GLY A 40 5.94 -3.66 3.99
CA GLY A 40 7.35 -3.71 3.60
C GLY A 40 7.60 -3.49 2.10
N LEU A 41 6.65 -2.92 1.36
CA LEU A 41 6.70 -2.73 -0.10
C LEU A 41 6.99 -1.29 -0.53
N LYS A 42 7.29 -0.39 0.40
CA LYS A 42 7.50 1.03 0.13
C LYS A 42 8.62 1.28 -0.88
N GLU A 43 9.69 0.51 -0.80
CA GLU A 43 10.84 0.59 -1.70
C GLU A 43 10.51 0.29 -3.17
N HIS A 44 9.44 -0.45 -3.45
CA HIS A 44 8.92 -0.64 -4.81
C HIS A 44 8.16 0.59 -5.32
N LEU A 45 7.57 1.39 -4.43
CA LEU A 45 6.83 2.60 -4.80
C LEU A 45 7.76 3.78 -5.08
N ASP A 46 8.85 3.88 -4.32
CA ASP A 46 9.85 4.93 -4.50
C ASP A 46 10.78 4.65 -5.70
N ALA A 47 10.55 3.53 -6.42
CA ALA A 47 11.39 3.04 -7.52
C ALA A 47 12.87 2.86 -7.13
N THR A 48 13.14 2.72 -5.83
CA THR A 48 14.48 2.52 -5.27
C THR A 48 14.91 1.05 -5.33
N GLN A 49 13.95 0.13 -5.46
CA GLN A 49 14.21 -1.26 -5.79
C GLN A 49 13.85 -1.57 -7.24
N VAL A 50 14.81 -2.09 -7.99
CA VAL A 50 14.60 -2.75 -9.28
C VAL A 50 14.42 -4.23 -8.98
N ALA A 51 13.30 -4.82 -9.39
CA ALA A 51 13.14 -6.27 -9.32
C ALA A 51 14.29 -6.93 -10.12
N PRO A 52 14.93 -8.00 -9.61
CA PRO A 52 16.05 -8.66 -10.28
C PRO A 52 15.68 -9.20 -11.67
#